data_AF-A0A016WK27-F1
#
_entry.id   AF-A0A016WK27-F1
#
_cell.length_a   1.000
_cell.length_b   1.000
_cell.length_c   1.000
_cell.angle_alpha   90.00
_cell.angle_beta   90.00
_cell.angle_gamma   90.00
#
_symmetry.space_group_name_H-M   'P 1'
#
loop_
_entity.id
_entity.type
_entity.pdbx_description
1 polymer ?
#
loop_
_entity_poly.entity_id
_entity_poly.type
_entity_poly.pdbx_seq_one_letter_code
_entity_poly.pdbx_strand_id
1 'polypeptide(L)'
;MVANEASRRILYYEALFTNSIDLFKAMDKTVTQYTVKIDKLFSPEARRFGMLLTVILECTFHFIFESQDLKAINPMIKQWAEQYVKLGEWARNCFDAEFPYMASDLKGGSFHNFAFENIRTTEELSLP
;
A
#
# COMPACT_ATOMS: atom_id res chain seq x y z
N MET A 1 13.27 -5.39 -35.66
CA MET A 1 13.67 -5.34 -34.23
C MET A 1 12.48 -5.69 -33.32
N VAL A 2 11.92 -6.91 -33.42
CA VAL A 2 10.71 -7.31 -32.63
C VAL A 2 11.00 -8.51 -31.70
N ALA A 3 12.19 -9.13 -31.82
CA ALA A 3 12.58 -10.32 -31.05
C ALA A 3 13.13 -10.05 -29.63
N ASN A 4 13.05 -8.82 -29.11
CA ASN A 4 13.73 -8.43 -27.87
C ASN A 4 12.80 -8.29 -26.65
N GLU A 5 11.52 -7.96 -26.85
CA GLU A 5 10.59 -7.68 -25.75
C GLU A 5 9.96 -8.95 -25.15
N ALA A 6 9.58 -9.90 -26.00
CA ALA A 6 9.05 -11.19 -25.55
C ALA A 6 10.11 -11.98 -24.75
N SER A 7 11.35 -11.98 -25.24
CA SER A 7 12.49 -12.63 -24.57
C SER A 7 12.83 -11.97 -23.22
N ARG A 8 12.75 -10.63 -23.11
CA ARG A 8 12.89 -9.94 -21.81
C ARG A 8 11.79 -10.28 -20.83
N ARG A 9 10.52 -10.37 -21.29
CA ARG A 9 9.40 -10.77 -20.42
C ARG A 9 9.58 -12.21 -19.93
N ILE A 10 9.98 -13.13 -20.80
CA ILE A 10 10.24 -14.53 -20.42
C ILE A 10 11.34 -14.60 -19.36
N LEU A 11 12.47 -13.91 -19.58
CA LEU A 11 13.57 -13.86 -18.61
C LEU A 11 13.17 -13.19 -17.29
N TYR A 12 12.32 -12.16 -17.32
CA TYR A 12 11.77 -11.51 -16.13
C TYR A 12 10.89 -12.47 -15.33
N TYR A 13 9.94 -13.16 -15.98
CA TYR A 13 9.10 -14.15 -15.31
C TYR A 13 9.92 -15.35 -14.82
N GLU A 14 10.88 -15.86 -15.59
CA GLU A 14 11.80 -16.92 -15.14
C GLU A 14 12.62 -16.49 -13.93
N ALA A 15 13.15 -15.26 -13.88
CA ALA A 15 13.86 -14.73 -12.72
C ALA A 15 12.94 -14.60 -11.49
N LEU A 16 11.68 -14.18 -11.69
CA LEU A 16 10.63 -14.12 -10.66
C LEU A 16 10.27 -15.51 -10.12
N PHE A 17 10.14 -16.51 -11.00
CA PHE A 17 9.81 -17.88 -10.63
C PHE A 17 10.97 -18.60 -9.94
N THR A 18 12.22 -18.33 -10.34
CA THR A 18 13.40 -19.05 -9.83
C THR A 18 13.87 -18.50 -8.48
N ASN A 19 13.79 -17.18 -8.24
CA ASN A 19 14.30 -16.56 -7.02
C ASN A 19 13.21 -16.16 -6.01
N SER A 20 11.92 -16.23 -6.37
CA SER A 20 10.90 -15.49 -5.63
C SER A 20 9.53 -16.15 -5.54
N ILE A 21 9.42 -17.45 -5.83
CA ILE A 21 8.17 -18.19 -5.63
C ILE A 21 7.68 -18.14 -4.17
N ASP A 22 8.59 -18.18 -3.20
CA ASP A 22 8.25 -18.08 -1.79
C ASP A 22 7.85 -16.65 -1.39
N LEU A 23 8.45 -15.63 -2.01
CA LEU A 23 8.04 -14.24 -1.87
C LEU A 23 6.66 -14.01 -2.47
N PHE A 24 6.38 -14.62 -3.63
CA PHE A 24 5.06 -14.58 -4.26
C PHE A 24 4.00 -15.28 -3.41
N LYS A 25 4.30 -16.48 -2.87
CA LYS A 25 3.41 -17.19 -1.93
C LYS A 25 3.17 -16.39 -0.64
N ALA A 26 4.21 -15.74 -0.12
CA ALA A 26 4.09 -14.89 1.07
C ALA A 26 3.21 -13.66 0.78
N MET A 27 3.36 -13.05 -0.39
CA MET A 27 2.49 -11.97 -0.87
C MET A 27 1.04 -12.44 -1.00
N ASP A 28 0.79 -13.51 -1.76
CA ASP A 28 -0.56 -14.02 -2.00
C ASP A 28 -1.28 -14.38 -0.69
N LYS A 29 -0.55 -15.01 0.24
CA LYS A 29 -1.04 -15.28 1.59
C LYS A 29 -1.35 -13.99 2.35
N THR A 30 -0.50 -12.98 2.27
CA THR A 30 -0.69 -11.69 2.95
C THR A 30 -1.90 -10.97 2.38
N VAL A 31 -1.97 -10.78 1.05
CA VAL A 31 -3.11 -10.15 0.37
C VAL A 31 -4.41 -10.88 0.71
N THR A 32 -4.44 -12.21 0.61
CA THR A 32 -5.60 -13.03 0.98
C THR A 32 -6.04 -12.82 2.42
N GLN A 33 -5.09 -12.80 3.38
CA GLN A 33 -5.41 -12.57 4.79
C GLN A 33 -6.02 -11.18 5.02
N TYR A 34 -5.49 -10.16 4.34
CA TYR A 34 -6.02 -8.80 4.44
C TYR A 34 -7.40 -8.70 3.79
N THR A 35 -7.63 -9.30 2.62
CA THR A 35 -8.94 -9.36 1.97
C THR A 35 -9.98 -10.02 2.87
N VAL A 36 -9.65 -11.15 3.50
CA VAL A 36 -10.55 -11.84 4.45
C VAL A 36 -10.87 -10.98 5.67
N LYS A 37 -9.92 -10.19 6.17
CA LYS A 37 -10.17 -9.24 7.26
C LYS A 37 -11.04 -8.08 6.80
N ILE A 38 -10.81 -7.56 5.59
CA ILE A 38 -11.61 -6.49 5.00
C ILE A 38 -13.07 -6.94 4.84
N ASP A 39 -13.32 -8.17 4.41
CA ASP A 39 -14.69 -8.71 4.28
C ASP A 39 -15.47 -8.74 5.59
N LYS A 40 -14.78 -8.78 6.74
CA LYS A 40 -15.39 -8.73 8.08
C LYS A 40 -15.75 -7.32 8.53
N LEU A 41 -15.26 -6.28 7.85
CA LEU A 41 -15.57 -4.89 8.20
C LEU A 41 -17.04 -4.59 7.94
N PHE A 42 -17.79 -4.32 9.01
CA PHE A 42 -19.22 -4.05 8.93
C PHE A 42 -19.56 -2.78 8.13
N SER A 43 -18.74 -1.74 8.26
CA SER A 43 -18.91 -0.48 7.52
C SER A 43 -18.48 -0.63 6.05
N PRO A 44 -19.36 -0.32 5.07
CA PRO A 44 -18.99 -0.31 3.66
C PRO A 44 -17.88 0.71 3.33
N GLU A 45 -17.84 1.82 4.06
CA GLU A 45 -16.81 2.85 3.91
C GLU A 45 -15.45 2.33 4.42
N ALA A 46 -15.44 1.66 5.57
CA ALA A 46 -14.25 0.98 6.09
C ALA A 46 -13.75 -0.11 5.13
N ARG A 47 -14.67 -0.87 4.51
CA ARG A 47 -14.33 -1.85 3.47
C ARG A 47 -13.64 -1.22 2.28
N ARG A 48 -14.20 -0.14 1.72
CA ARG A 48 -13.58 0.58 0.59
C ARG A 48 -12.20 1.09 0.95
N PHE A 49 -12.06 1.66 2.14
CA PHE A 49 -10.77 2.11 2.66
C PHE A 49 -9.76 0.96 2.82
N GLY A 50 -10.20 -0.18 3.36
CA GLY A 50 -9.39 -1.39 3.48
C GLY A 50 -8.98 -1.99 2.14
N MET A 51 -9.86 -1.97 1.12
CA MET A 51 -9.50 -2.45 -0.23
C MET A 51 -8.38 -1.63 -0.88
N LEU A 52 -8.26 -0.34 -0.57
CA LEU A 52 -7.13 0.46 -1.07
C LEU A 52 -5.79 -0.03 -0.54
N LEU A 53 -5.78 -0.61 0.66
CA LEU A 53 -4.58 -1.21 1.22
C LEU A 53 -4.11 -2.43 0.42
N THR A 54 -5.02 -3.29 -0.04
CA THR A 54 -4.61 -4.46 -0.85
C THR A 54 -4.00 -4.02 -2.19
N VAL A 55 -4.53 -2.96 -2.80
CA VAL A 55 -3.94 -2.35 -4.00
C VAL A 55 -2.53 -1.81 -3.71
N ILE A 56 -2.33 -1.09 -2.60
CA ILE A 56 -1.01 -0.58 -2.21
C ILE A 56 -0.02 -1.72 -1.99
N LEU A 57 -0.43 -2.81 -1.34
CA LEU A 57 0.40 -4.00 -1.16
C LEU A 57 0.80 -4.58 -2.51
N GLU A 58 -0.15 -4.84 -3.40
CA GLU A 58 0.11 -5.39 -4.76
C GLU A 58 1.05 -4.50 -5.59
N CYS A 59 0.85 -3.18 -5.57
CA CYS A 59 1.74 -2.23 -6.23
C CYS A 59 3.14 -2.26 -5.61
N THR A 60 3.23 -2.35 -4.28
CA THR A 60 4.51 -2.42 -3.56
C THR A 60 5.32 -3.62 -4.02
N PHE A 61 4.69 -4.78 -4.13
CA PHE A 61 5.34 -5.97 -4.65
C PHE A 61 5.81 -5.79 -6.08
N HIS A 62 4.97 -5.26 -6.98
CA HIS A 62 5.38 -4.99 -8.37
C HIS A 62 6.65 -4.12 -8.44
N PHE A 63 6.71 -3.03 -7.67
CA PHE A 63 7.88 -2.16 -7.68
C PHE A 63 9.14 -2.82 -7.08
N ILE A 64 8.99 -3.65 -6.04
CA ILE A 64 10.12 -4.44 -5.50
C ILE A 64 10.72 -5.34 -6.58
N PHE A 65 9.88 -5.95 -7.41
CA PHE A 65 10.32 -6.84 -8.49
C PHE A 65 10.87 -6.12 -9.71
N GLU A 66 10.25 -5.01 -10.11
CA GLU A 66 10.57 -4.32 -11.35
C GLU A 66 11.73 -3.34 -11.21
N SER A 67 11.72 -2.51 -10.17
CA SER A 67 12.64 -1.35 -10.06
C SER A 67 13.44 -1.31 -8.76
N GLN A 68 13.03 -2.07 -7.73
CA GLN A 68 13.51 -1.95 -6.34
C GLN A 68 13.37 -0.52 -5.76
N ASP A 69 12.63 0.37 -6.44
CA ASP A 69 12.40 1.74 -5.98
C ASP A 69 11.04 1.85 -5.29
N LEU A 70 11.07 1.73 -3.97
CA LEU A 70 9.88 1.86 -3.14
C LEU A 70 9.35 3.30 -3.06
N LYS A 71 10.12 4.31 -3.51
CA LYS A 71 9.68 5.72 -3.45
C LYS A 71 8.46 5.98 -4.32
N ALA A 72 8.27 5.18 -5.38
CA ALA A 72 7.10 5.26 -6.26
C ALA A 72 5.77 5.02 -5.54
N ILE A 73 5.78 4.33 -4.39
CA ILE A 73 4.57 4.00 -3.63
C ILE A 73 4.21 5.10 -2.62
N ASN A 74 5.17 5.95 -2.25
CA ASN A 74 4.98 7.00 -1.24
C ASN A 74 3.75 7.89 -1.48
N PRO A 75 3.45 8.32 -2.73
CA PRO A 75 2.24 9.10 -2.98
C PRO A 75 0.95 8.32 -2.69
N MET A 76 0.90 7.02 -3.01
CA MET A 76 -0.27 6.17 -2.74
C MET A 76 -0.47 5.97 -1.25
N ILE A 77 0.63 5.71 -0.54
CA ILE A 77 0.67 5.62 0.93
C ILE A 77 0.18 6.91 1.59
N LYS A 78 0.65 8.07 1.12
CA LYS A 78 0.22 9.38 1.62
C LYS A 78 -1.27 9.62 1.39
N GLN A 79 -1.75 9.38 0.16
CA GLN A 79 -3.17 9.52 -0.16
C GLN A 79 -4.05 8.61 0.69
N TRP A 80 -3.62 7.37 0.94
CA TRP A 80 -4.34 6.46 1.81
C TRP A 80 -4.38 6.97 3.25
N ALA A 81 -3.27 7.48 3.79
CA ALA A 81 -3.25 8.09 5.12
C ALA A 81 -4.15 9.32 5.22
N GLU A 82 -4.22 10.16 4.18
CA GLU A 82 -5.14 11.31 4.14
C GLU A 82 -6.61 10.87 4.10
N GLN A 83 -6.93 9.77 3.41
CA GLN A 83 -8.28 9.21 3.39
C GLN A 83 -8.70 8.68 4.75
N TYR A 84 -7.78 8.10 5.52
CA TYR A 84 -8.05 7.65 6.89
C TYR A 84 -8.59 8.79 7.78
N VAL A 85 -7.99 9.97 7.70
CA VAL A 85 -8.40 11.15 8.48
C VAL A 85 -9.80 11.64 8.08
N LYS A 86 -10.20 11.40 6.83
CA LYS A 86 -11.51 11.79 6.28
C LYS A 86 -12.62 10.77 6.56
N LEU A 87 -12.29 9.57 7.06
CA LEU A 87 -13.28 8.55 7.40
C LEU A 87 -14.23 9.05 8.48
N GLY A 88 -15.52 8.74 8.34
CA GLY A 88 -16.48 8.88 9.42
C GLY A 88 -16.04 8.10 10.66
N GLU A 89 -16.33 8.62 11.86
CA GLU A 89 -15.89 8.02 13.14
C GLU A 89 -16.26 6.54 13.26
N TRP A 90 -17.48 6.18 12.86
CA TRP A 90 -17.93 4.78 12.86
C TRP A 90 -17.11 3.90 11.91
N ALA A 91 -16.85 4.35 10.67
CA ALA A 91 -16.05 3.61 9.71
C ALA A 91 -14.60 3.46 10.17
N ARG A 92 -14.04 4.51 10.77
CA ARG A 92 -12.69 4.51 11.35
C ARG A 92 -12.57 3.49 12.48
N ASN A 93 -13.50 3.52 13.43
CA ASN A 93 -13.52 2.56 14.54
C ASN A 93 -13.70 1.11 14.05
N CYS A 94 -14.51 0.88 13.01
CA CYS A 94 -14.61 -0.43 12.37
C CYS A 94 -13.26 -0.89 11.80
N PHE A 95 -12.54 -0.01 11.10
CA PHE A 95 -11.22 -0.34 10.55
C PHE A 95 -10.20 -0.61 11.67
N ASP A 96 -10.15 0.25 12.68
CA ASP A 96 -9.20 0.15 13.79
C ASP A 96 -9.33 -1.14 14.59
N ALA A 97 -10.55 -1.67 14.71
CA ALA A 97 -10.80 -2.93 15.41
C ALA A 97 -10.16 -4.15 14.70
N GLU A 98 -10.20 -4.20 13.37
CA GLU A 98 -9.62 -5.29 12.57
C GLU A 98 -8.13 -5.09 12.26
N PHE A 99 -7.68 -3.83 12.21
CA PHE A 99 -6.32 -3.41 11.85
C PHE A 99 -5.67 -2.50 12.92
N PRO A 100 -5.55 -2.94 14.19
CA PRO A 100 -5.13 -2.08 15.30
C PRO A 100 -3.70 -1.52 15.14
N TYR A 101 -2.76 -2.34 14.65
CA TYR A 101 -1.39 -1.89 14.41
C TYR A 101 -1.31 -0.80 13.33
N MET A 102 -2.04 -1.00 12.25
CA MET A 102 -2.03 -0.07 11.12
C MET A 102 -2.76 1.23 11.43
N ALA A 103 -3.86 1.14 12.20
CA ALA A 103 -4.53 2.29 12.77
C ALA A 103 -3.61 3.10 13.70
N SER A 104 -2.82 2.43 14.54
CA SER A 104 -1.82 3.10 15.39
C SER A 104 -0.81 3.88 14.56
N ASP A 105 -0.30 3.28 13.48
CA ASP A 105 0.65 3.93 12.57
C ASP A 105 0.04 5.15 11.86
N LEU A 106 -1.23 5.06 11.44
CA LEU A 106 -1.97 6.16 10.80
C LEU A 106 -2.30 7.31 11.76
N LYS A 107 -2.52 7.02 13.05
CA LYS A 107 -2.90 8.02 14.08
C LYS A 107 -1.73 8.81 14.67
N GLY A 108 -0.49 8.41 14.44
CA GLY A 108 0.67 9.07 15.05
C GLY A 108 1.94 8.23 15.17
N GLY A 109 2.00 7.05 14.56
CA GLY A 109 3.22 6.24 14.49
C GLY A 109 4.17 6.70 13.37
N SER A 110 5.03 5.78 12.92
CA SER A 110 6.08 6.07 11.90
C SER A 110 5.51 6.64 10.59
N PHE A 111 4.29 6.24 10.24
CA PHE A 111 3.60 6.60 9.00
C PHE A 111 3.03 8.01 9.00
N HIS A 112 2.55 8.50 10.14
CA HIS A 112 2.08 9.87 10.29
C HIS A 112 3.22 10.87 10.03
N ASN A 113 4.41 10.62 10.57
CA ASN A 113 5.57 11.48 10.30
C ASN A 113 5.98 11.38 8.82
N PHE A 114 6.02 10.20 8.22
CA PHE A 114 6.37 10.02 6.81
C PHE A 114 5.40 10.71 5.82
N ALA A 115 4.09 10.58 6.05
CA ALA A 115 3.06 11.16 5.18
C ALA A 115 2.89 12.68 5.37
N PHE A 116 3.12 13.19 6.58
CA PHE A 116 2.84 14.58 6.94
C PHE A 116 4.10 15.47 7.13
N GLU A 117 5.33 14.94 7.25
CA GLU A 117 6.56 15.77 7.27
C GLU A 117 6.79 16.53 5.95
N ASN A 118 6.19 16.08 4.84
CA ASN A 118 6.22 16.79 3.55
C ASN A 118 5.09 17.81 3.35
N ILE A 119 4.19 17.99 4.33
CA ILE A 119 3.14 19.03 4.26
C ILE A 119 3.63 20.34 4.89
N ARG A 120 4.51 20.30 5.89
CA ARG A 120 5.08 21.52 6.50
C ARG A 120 6.13 22.22 5.63
N THR A 121 6.88 21.50 4.81
CA THR A 121 7.96 22.08 3.99
C THR A 121 7.48 22.75 2.71
N THR A 122 6.22 22.56 2.30
CA THR A 122 5.71 23.19 1.06
C THR A 122 5.01 24.53 1.32
N GLU A 123 4.46 24.75 2.52
CA GLU A 123 3.85 26.04 2.89
C GLU A 123 4.86 27.08 3.38
N GLU A 124 6.04 26.69 3.87
CA GLU A 124 7.10 27.64 4.30
C GLU A 124 8.01 28.14 3.17
N LEU A 125 7.91 27.60 1.95
CA LEU A 125 8.66 28.07 0.77
C LEU A 125 7.84 28.94 -0.20
N SER A 126 6.64 29.34 0.22
CA SER A 126 5.72 30.18 -0.58
C SER A 126 5.31 31.45 0.15
N LEU A 127 6.28 32.25 0.59
CA LEU A 127 6.04 33.68 0.78
C LEU A 127 7.13 34.47 0.05
N PRO A 128 6.76 35.50 -0.72
CA PRO A 128 7.73 36.40 -1.37
C PRO A 128 8.57 37.17 -0.34
#